data_AF-A0A7R9JHQ1-F1
#
_entry.id   AF-A0A7R9JHQ1-F1
#
_cell.length_a   1.000
_cell.length_b   1.000
_cell.length_c   1.000
_cell.angle_alpha   90.00
_cell.angle_beta   90.00
_cell.angle_gamma   90.00
#
_symmetry.space_group_name_H-M   'P 1'
#
loop_
_entity.id
_entity.type
_entity.pdbx_description
1 polymer ?
#
loop_
_entity_poly.entity_id
_entity_poly.type
_entity_poly.pdbx_seq_one_letter_code
_entity_poly.pdbx_strand_id
1 'polypeptide(L)'
;MRRRIFNNVKSLWYLVSSRVTLLKKELSSMLPKLASRIASTLELAEEHERYLKNELSVMGEIDGFSAWRENEAIKLSDLVQRRLKFLQNPPSCDKAKKLVCSLNKKCGYGCQIHHLAYCMIMAYGTEHTLILDSKEWSYHKGGWEEVFQPLSNNCTDKGDAHFTLWP
;
A
#
# COMPACT_ATOMS: atom_id res chain seq x y z
N MET A 1 12.76 4.60 -13.68
CA MET A 1 12.59 4.83 -15.14
C MET A 1 11.51 3.93 -15.75
N ARG A 2 11.58 2.60 -15.65
CA ARG A 2 10.56 1.64 -16.13
C ARG A 2 9.10 2.01 -15.82
N ARG A 3 8.75 2.20 -14.54
CA ARG A 3 7.38 2.60 -14.12
C ARG A 3 6.93 3.92 -14.76
N ARG A 4 7.85 4.87 -14.98
CA ARG A 4 7.57 6.15 -15.64
C ARG A 4 7.27 5.93 -17.13
N ILE A 5 8.04 5.10 -17.83
CA ILE A 5 7.79 4.76 -19.23
C ILE A 5 6.45 4.02 -19.35
N PHE A 6 6.17 3.04 -18.49
CA PHE A 6 4.88 2.34 -18.44
C PHE A 6 3.71 3.31 -18.29
N ASN A 7 3.80 4.25 -17.35
CA ASN A 7 2.77 5.26 -17.14
C ASN A 7 2.65 6.21 -18.34
N ASN A 8 3.76 6.61 -18.96
CA ASN A 8 3.75 7.45 -20.15
C ASN A 8 3.08 6.75 -21.35
N VAL A 9 3.37 5.46 -21.58
CA VAL A 9 2.70 4.65 -22.61
C VAL A 9 1.20 4.58 -22.36
N LYS A 10 0.79 4.31 -21.11
CA LYS A 10 -0.60 4.30 -20.69
C LYS A 10 -1.30 5.66 -20.91
N SER A 11 -0.65 6.75 -20.51
CA SER A 11 -1.19 8.11 -20.69
C SER A 11 -1.29 8.50 -22.16
N LEU A 12 -0.28 8.16 -22.98
CA LEU A 12 -0.31 8.37 -24.43
C LEU A 12 -1.49 7.63 -25.06
N TRP A 13 -1.69 6.36 -24.69
CA TRP A 13 -2.83 5.58 -25.15
C TRP A 13 -4.17 6.21 -24.79
N TYR A 14 -4.35 6.67 -23.55
CA TYR A 14 -5.58 7.36 -23.15
C TYR A 14 -5.85 8.63 -23.96
N LEU A 15 -4.82 9.44 -24.22
CA LEU A 15 -4.95 10.65 -25.02
C LEU A 15 -5.35 10.32 -26.47
N VAL A 16 -4.61 9.41 -27.10
CA VAL A 16 -4.83 9.03 -28.51
C VAL A 16 -6.18 8.33 -28.68
N SER A 17 -6.47 7.31 -27.88
CA SER A 17 -7.72 6.54 -27.97
C SER A 17 -8.95 7.42 -27.75
N SER A 18 -8.91 8.34 -26.78
CA SER A 18 -10.01 9.29 -26.53
C SER A 18 -10.25 10.18 -27.74
N ARG A 19 -9.20 10.83 -28.27
CA ARG A 19 -9.35 11.77 -29.40
C ARG A 19 -9.79 11.08 -30.69
N VAL A 20 -9.23 9.91 -30.98
CA VAL A 20 -9.58 9.13 -32.17
C VAL A 20 -10.99 8.54 -32.06
N THR A 21 -11.43 8.15 -30.86
CA THR A 21 -12.81 7.69 -30.63
C THR A 21 -13.84 8.81 -30.90
N LEU A 22 -13.53 10.05 -30.51
CA LEU A 22 -14.37 11.21 -30.83
C LEU A 22 -14.44 11.45 -32.35
N LEU A 23 -13.29 11.43 -33.04
CA LEU A 23 -13.24 11.56 -34.50
C LEU A 23 -14.01 10.45 -35.20
N LYS A 24 -13.91 9.21 -34.71
CA LYS A 24 -14.68 8.08 -35.23
C LYS A 24 -16.18 8.37 -35.15
N LYS A 25 -16.67 8.87 -34.00
CA LYS A 25 -18.09 9.16 -33.77
C LYS A 25 -18.62 10.26 -34.70
N GLU A 26 -17.84 11.31 -34.92
CA GLU A 26 -18.18 12.40 -35.86
C GLU A 26 -18.25 11.90 -37.32
N LEU A 27 -17.36 10.97 -37.69
CA LEU A 27 -17.27 10.43 -39.04
C LEU A 27 -18.24 9.25 -39.29
N SER A 28 -18.81 8.64 -38.26
CA SER A 28 -19.65 7.44 -38.38
C SER A 28 -20.89 7.63 -39.25
N SER A 29 -21.49 8.82 -39.27
CA SER A 29 -22.68 9.11 -40.08
C SER A 29 -22.35 9.42 -41.54
N MET A 30 -21.19 10.04 -41.81
CA MET A 30 -20.80 10.51 -43.14
C MET A 30 -19.96 9.48 -43.92
N LEU A 31 -19.08 8.76 -43.23
CA LEU A 31 -18.09 7.86 -43.84
C LEU A 31 -17.98 6.54 -43.03
N PRO A 32 -19.01 5.68 -43.07
CA PRO A 32 -19.07 4.47 -42.23
C PRO A 32 -17.90 3.50 -42.48
N LYS A 33 -17.43 3.38 -43.73
CA LYS A 33 -16.29 2.53 -44.08
C LYS A 33 -14.97 3.05 -43.49
N LEU A 34 -14.80 4.37 -43.39
CA LEU A 34 -13.64 4.99 -42.74
C LEU A 34 -13.73 4.83 -41.22
N ALA A 35 -14.91 5.01 -40.63
CA ALA A 35 -15.13 4.80 -39.19
C ALA A 35 -14.84 3.36 -38.75
N SER A 36 -15.20 2.37 -39.57
CA SER A 36 -14.85 0.95 -39.34
C SER A 36 -13.34 0.70 -39.42
N ARG A 37 -12.64 1.29 -40.39
CA ARG A 37 -11.17 1.23 -40.45
C ARG A 37 -10.51 1.84 -39.21
N ILE A 38 -10.99 3.00 -38.76
CA ILE A 38 -10.50 3.65 -37.53
C ILE A 38 -10.71 2.75 -36.31
N ALA A 39 -11.85 2.06 -36.21
CA ALA A 39 -12.11 1.11 -35.12
C ALA A 39 -11.09 -0.04 -35.12
N SER A 40 -10.85 -0.67 -36.27
CA SER A 40 -9.87 -1.75 -36.39
C SER A 40 -8.43 -1.27 -36.12
N THR A 41 -8.06 -0.06 -36.57
CA THR A 41 -6.76 0.53 -36.23
C THR A 41 -6.62 0.78 -34.73
N LEU A 42 -7.70 1.22 -34.06
CA LEU A 42 -7.69 1.40 -32.61
C LEU A 42 -7.53 0.07 -31.86
N GLU A 43 -8.21 -0.99 -32.27
CA GLU A 43 -8.06 -2.33 -31.67
C GLU A 43 -6.61 -2.83 -31.78
N LEU A 44 -6.01 -2.74 -32.97
CA LEU A 44 -4.60 -3.08 -33.19
C LEU A 44 -3.65 -2.22 -32.34
N ALA A 45 -3.92 -0.92 -32.23
CA ALA A 45 -3.11 -0.03 -31.40
C ALA A 45 -3.22 -0.36 -29.91
N GLU A 46 -4.39 -0.82 -29.44
CA GLU A 46 -4.57 -1.30 -28.07
C GLU A 46 -3.75 -2.56 -27.80
N GLU A 47 -3.74 -3.51 -28.75
CA GLU A 47 -2.92 -4.72 -28.65
C GLU A 47 -1.42 -4.39 -28.56
N HIS A 48 -0.95 -3.47 -29.42
CA HIS A 48 0.44 -3.01 -29.36
C HIS A 48 0.77 -2.29 -28.05
N GLU A 49 -0.17 -1.52 -27.49
CA GLU A 49 0.04 -0.89 -26.19
C GLU A 49 0.21 -1.91 -25.07
N ARG A 50 -0.63 -2.95 -25.04
CA ARG A 50 -0.53 -4.06 -24.09
C ARG A 50 0.80 -4.81 -24.25
N TYR A 51 1.23 -5.05 -25.49
CA TYR A 51 2.52 -5.66 -25.79
C TYR A 51 3.68 -4.83 -25.23
N LEU A 52 3.74 -3.53 -25.52
CA LEU A 52 4.79 -2.64 -25.03
C LEU A 52 4.83 -2.57 -23.50
N LYS A 53 3.67 -2.53 -22.85
CA LYS A 53 3.58 -2.62 -21.39
C LYS A 53 4.15 -3.92 -20.83
N ASN A 54 3.88 -5.03 -21.51
CA ASN A 54 4.41 -6.34 -21.12
C ASN A 54 5.93 -6.40 -21.28
N GLU A 55 6.47 -5.97 -22.42
CA GLU A 55 7.92 -5.88 -22.63
C GLU A 55 8.59 -5.01 -21.57
N LEU A 56 7.99 -3.87 -21.23
CA LEU A 56 8.50 -3.03 -20.15
C LEU A 56 8.52 -3.76 -18.81
N SER A 57 7.50 -4.59 -18.51
CA SER A 57 7.48 -5.41 -17.30
C SER A 57 8.65 -6.40 -17.29
N VAL A 58 8.79 -7.16 -18.37
CA VAL A 58 9.82 -8.20 -18.57
C VAL A 58 11.24 -7.61 -18.61
N MET A 59 11.44 -6.42 -19.16
CA MET A 59 12.74 -5.73 -19.15
C MET A 59 13.29 -5.54 -17.73
N GLY A 60 12.41 -5.32 -16.75
CA GLY A 60 12.85 -5.21 -15.37
C GLY A 60 13.10 -6.54 -14.68
N GLU A 61 13.01 -7.67 -15.38
CA GLU A 61 13.46 -9.00 -14.93
C GLU A 61 14.77 -9.38 -15.63
N ILE A 62 14.93 -8.98 -16.90
CA ILE A 62 16.09 -9.27 -17.76
C ILE A 62 17.35 -8.47 -17.37
N ASP A 63 17.22 -7.38 -16.60
CA ASP A 63 18.37 -6.57 -16.16
C ASP A 63 19.36 -7.30 -15.23
N GLY A 64 19.08 -8.57 -14.85
CA GLY A 64 19.96 -9.40 -14.03
C GLY A 64 19.94 -9.06 -12.55
N PHE A 65 19.23 -7.99 -12.14
CA PHE A 65 19.18 -7.52 -10.76
C PHE A 65 17.98 -8.05 -10.00
N SER A 66 17.20 -8.98 -10.55
CA SER A 66 15.97 -9.48 -9.88
C SER A 66 16.29 -10.14 -8.54
N ALA A 67 17.24 -11.08 -8.53
CA ALA A 67 17.73 -11.73 -7.31
C ALA A 67 18.33 -10.72 -6.33
N TRP A 68 19.05 -9.70 -6.84
CA TRP A 68 19.59 -8.64 -5.99
C TRP A 68 18.49 -7.80 -5.34
N ARG A 69 17.46 -7.40 -6.09
CA ARG A 69 16.31 -6.62 -5.58
C ARG A 69 15.53 -7.38 -4.53
N GLU A 70 15.29 -8.67 -4.76
CA GLU A 70 14.61 -9.55 -3.81
C GLU A 70 15.42 -9.66 -2.52
N ASN A 71 16.71 -9.97 -2.63
CA ASN A 71 17.60 -10.06 -1.47
C ASN A 71 17.68 -8.74 -0.70
N GLU A 72 17.77 -7.61 -1.41
CA GLU A 72 17.82 -6.29 -0.77
C GLU A 72 16.48 -5.93 -0.10
N ALA A 73 15.35 -6.26 -0.72
CA ALA A 73 14.03 -6.08 -0.11
C ALA A 73 13.87 -6.90 1.18
N ILE A 74 14.34 -8.16 1.19
CA ILE A 74 14.36 -9.01 2.38
C ILE A 74 15.24 -8.37 3.48
N LYS A 75 16.46 -7.95 3.15
CA LYS A 75 17.37 -7.31 4.12
C LYS A 75 16.79 -6.04 4.74
N LEU A 76 16.15 -5.19 3.92
CA LEU A 76 15.50 -3.97 4.39
C LEU A 76 14.28 -4.29 5.27
N SER A 77 13.47 -5.28 4.88
CA SER A 77 12.35 -5.77 5.69
C SER A 77 12.85 -6.25 7.06
N ASP A 78 13.87 -7.11 7.07
CA ASP A 78 14.47 -7.62 8.31
C ASP A 78 15.04 -6.52 9.19
N LEU A 79 15.66 -5.50 8.60
CA LEU A 79 16.16 -4.34 9.35
C LEU A 79 15.02 -3.60 10.05
N VAL A 80 13.93 -3.31 9.33
CA VAL A 80 12.77 -2.61 9.91
C VAL A 80 12.09 -3.49 10.97
N GLN A 81 11.88 -4.78 10.70
CA GLN A 81 11.30 -5.72 11.65
C GLN A 81 12.12 -5.83 12.95
N ARG A 82 13.46 -5.89 12.85
CA ARG A 82 14.33 -5.87 14.04
C ARG A 82 14.17 -4.59 14.85
N ARG A 83 14.08 -3.43 14.19
CA ARG A 83 13.88 -2.14 14.88
C ARG A 83 12.52 -2.05 15.55
N LEU A 84 11.45 -2.48 14.87
CA LEU A 84 10.10 -2.54 15.44
C LEU A 84 10.05 -3.49 16.64
N LYS A 85 10.67 -4.67 16.54
CA LYS A 85 10.76 -5.62 17.64
C LYS A 85 11.51 -5.03 18.83
N PHE A 86 12.63 -4.34 18.60
CA PHE A 86 13.37 -3.66 19.66
C PHE A 86 12.52 -2.58 20.36
N LEU A 87 11.88 -1.70 19.59
CA LEU A 87 11.01 -0.63 20.11
C LEU A 87 9.84 -1.18 20.92
N GLN A 88 9.20 -2.24 20.42
CA GLN A 88 8.03 -2.83 21.04
C GLN A 88 8.37 -3.64 22.31
N ASN A 89 9.63 -4.05 22.50
CA ASN A 89 10.01 -4.91 23.62
C ASN A 89 11.06 -4.22 24.53
N PRO A 90 10.69 -3.15 25.25
CA PRO A 90 11.61 -2.43 26.11
C PRO A 90 12.13 -3.30 27.27
N PRO A 91 13.33 -3.06 27.80
CA PRO A 91 13.86 -3.82 28.96
C PRO A 91 13.02 -3.67 30.24
N SER A 92 12.33 -2.53 30.40
CA SER A 92 11.43 -2.24 31.52
C SER A 92 10.18 -1.55 31.00
N CYS A 93 9.05 -2.26 31.01
CA CYS A 93 7.78 -1.72 30.52
C CYS A 93 7.28 -0.53 31.35
N ASP A 94 7.50 -0.53 32.66
CA ASP A 94 7.05 0.53 33.56
C ASP A 94 7.75 1.87 33.31
N LYS A 95 8.99 1.83 32.80
CA LYS A 95 9.79 3.02 32.48
C LYS A 95 9.73 3.39 31.00
N ALA A 96 9.08 2.57 30.17
CA ALA A 96 8.99 2.82 28.74
C ALA A 96 8.09 4.01 28.45
N LYS A 97 8.48 4.83 27.47
CA LYS A 97 7.57 5.80 26.88
C LYS A 97 6.53 5.04 26.06
N LYS A 98 5.24 5.32 26.27
CA LYS A 98 4.14 4.56 25.67
C LYS A 98 3.23 5.46 24.84
N LEU A 99 2.81 4.97 23.68
CA LEU A 99 1.75 5.58 22.88
C LEU A 99 0.58 4.62 22.88
N VAL A 100 -0.58 5.07 23.35
CA VAL A 100 -1.80 4.25 23.41
C VAL A 100 -2.64 4.50 22.15
N CYS A 101 -3.03 3.44 21.46
CA CYS A 101 -3.88 3.49 20.27
C CYS A 101 -5.13 2.65 20.48
N SER A 102 -6.32 3.22 20.24
CA SER A 102 -7.59 2.50 20.33
C SER A 102 -7.98 1.92 18.97
N LEU A 103 -8.17 0.61 18.91
CA LEU A 103 -8.48 -0.08 17.65
C LEU A 103 -9.91 0.17 17.17
N ASN A 104 -10.85 0.41 18.10
CA ASN A 104 -12.29 0.37 17.85
C ASN A 104 -12.86 1.68 17.24
N LYS A 105 -12.18 2.19 16.21
CA LYS A 105 -12.66 3.34 15.42
C LYS A 105 -13.95 2.95 14.66
N LYS A 106 -14.92 3.86 14.59
CA LYS A 106 -16.22 3.65 13.90
C LYS A 106 -16.06 3.61 12.37
N CYS A 107 -15.52 2.52 11.85
CA CYS A 107 -15.38 2.22 10.41
C CYS A 107 -15.12 0.71 10.21
N GLY A 108 -14.99 0.27 8.96
CA GLY A 108 -14.70 -1.14 8.65
C GLY A 108 -13.26 -1.57 9.01
N TYR A 109 -13.02 -2.88 8.98
CA TYR A 109 -11.76 -3.55 9.34
C TYR A 109 -10.53 -2.90 8.71
N GLY A 110 -10.50 -2.72 7.39
CA GLY A 110 -9.34 -2.12 6.70
C GLY A 110 -9.01 -0.70 7.16
N CYS A 111 -10.02 0.09 7.54
CA CYS A 111 -9.83 1.41 8.11
C CYS A 111 -9.22 1.35 9.52
N GLN A 112 -9.63 0.39 10.34
CA GLN A 112 -9.07 0.15 11.67
C GLN A 112 -7.62 -0.36 11.61
N ILE A 113 -7.30 -1.27 10.68
CA ILE A 113 -5.92 -1.75 10.47
C ILE A 113 -5.01 -0.61 9.96
N HIS A 114 -5.48 0.22 9.04
CA HIS A 114 -4.72 1.40 8.62
C HIS A 114 -4.54 2.41 9.77
N HIS A 115 -5.53 2.55 10.67
CA HIS A 115 -5.38 3.36 11.88
C HIS A 115 -4.28 2.81 12.80
N LEU A 116 -4.25 1.49 13.01
CA LEU A 116 -3.19 0.83 13.78
C LEU A 116 -1.81 1.03 13.13
N ALA A 117 -1.71 0.89 11.80
CA ALA A 117 -0.47 1.15 11.07
C ALA A 117 0.00 2.60 11.23
N TYR A 118 -0.92 3.57 11.17
CA TYR A 118 -0.62 4.97 11.44
C TYR A 118 -0.09 5.17 12.88
N CYS A 119 -0.77 4.60 13.89
CA CYS A 119 -0.30 4.65 15.27
C CYS A 119 1.12 4.06 15.42
N MET A 120 1.42 2.94 14.75
CA MET A 120 2.75 2.32 14.77
C MET A 120 3.82 3.22 14.13
N ILE A 121 3.52 3.88 13.02
CA ILE A 121 4.45 4.85 12.39
C ILE A 121 4.74 6.01 13.35
N MET A 122 3.71 6.54 14.02
CA MET A 122 3.89 7.62 15.00
C MET A 122 4.68 7.16 16.23
N ALA A 123 4.37 5.97 16.76
CA ALA A 123 5.10 5.38 17.88
C ALA A 123 6.58 5.16 17.52
N TYR A 124 6.85 4.64 16.32
CA TYR A 124 8.20 4.48 15.79
C TYR A 124 8.95 5.80 15.65
N GLY A 125 8.34 6.82 15.04
CA GLY A 125 8.96 8.13 14.84
C GLY A 125 9.23 8.90 16.13
N THR A 126 8.50 8.57 17.21
CA THR A 126 8.60 9.25 18.51
C THR A 126 9.30 8.40 19.57
N GLU A 127 9.77 7.20 19.20
CA GLU A 127 10.43 6.25 20.11
C GLU A 127 9.57 5.85 21.32
N HIS A 128 8.26 5.66 21.10
CA HIS A 128 7.33 5.13 22.09
C HIS A 128 6.99 3.67 21.77
N THR A 129 6.89 2.83 22.80
CA THR A 129 6.27 1.51 22.68
C THR A 129 4.77 1.68 22.45
N LEU A 130 4.25 1.10 21.38
CA LEU A 130 2.83 1.12 21.06
C LEU A 130 2.06 0.14 21.95
N ILE A 131 1.06 0.66 22.65
CA ILE A 131 0.08 -0.09 23.43
C ILE A 131 -1.24 -0.07 22.67
N LEU A 132 -1.79 -1.25 22.36
CA LEU A 132 -3.04 -1.39 21.64
C LEU A 132 -4.19 -1.62 22.62
N ASP A 133 -5.16 -0.73 22.62
CA ASP A 133 -6.44 -0.94 23.29
C ASP A 133 -7.43 -1.56 22.30
N SER A 134 -7.60 -2.88 22.42
CA SER A 134 -8.41 -3.72 21.53
C SER A 134 -9.64 -4.33 22.21
N LYS A 135 -9.92 -4.00 23.48
CA LYS A 135 -11.09 -4.55 24.18
C LYS A 135 -12.39 -4.11 23.51
N GLU A 136 -13.38 -5.00 23.50
CA GLU A 136 -14.69 -4.75 22.86
C GLU A 136 -14.57 -4.37 21.38
N TRP A 137 -13.55 -4.88 20.69
CA TRP A 137 -13.38 -4.64 19.27
C TRP A 137 -14.55 -5.21 18.47
N SER A 138 -15.09 -4.42 17.55
CA SER A 138 -16.31 -4.74 16.80
C SER A 138 -16.28 -6.06 16.01
N TYR A 139 -15.08 -6.56 15.69
CA TYR A 139 -14.88 -7.80 14.97
C TYR A 139 -14.63 -9.01 15.88
N HIS A 140 -14.02 -8.81 17.05
CA HIS A 140 -13.67 -9.85 18.02
C HIS A 140 -13.70 -9.25 19.43
N LYS A 141 -14.65 -9.68 20.28
CA LYS A 141 -14.88 -9.03 21.58
C LYS A 141 -13.70 -9.18 22.54
N GLY A 142 -12.99 -10.31 22.52
CA GLY A 142 -11.76 -10.51 23.29
C GLY A 142 -10.54 -9.76 22.75
N GLY A 143 -10.68 -9.09 21.59
CA GLY A 143 -9.71 -8.14 21.08
C GLY A 143 -8.78 -8.72 20.01
N TRP A 144 -7.66 -8.02 19.83
CA TRP A 144 -6.68 -8.27 18.77
C TRP A 144 -6.06 -9.67 18.86
N GLU A 145 -5.81 -10.12 20.09
CA GLU A 145 -5.09 -11.34 20.41
C GLU A 145 -5.91 -12.62 20.15
N GLU A 146 -7.21 -12.52 19.85
CA GLU A 146 -8.02 -13.67 19.40
C GLU A 146 -7.61 -14.16 18.00
N VAL A 147 -7.00 -13.29 17.20
CA VAL A 147 -6.68 -13.54 15.78
C VAL A 147 -5.24 -13.26 15.41
N PHE A 148 -4.54 -12.40 16.16
CA PHE A 148 -3.17 -11.99 15.88
C PHE A 148 -2.27 -12.11 17.11
N GLN A 149 -0.95 -12.11 16.89
CA GLN A 149 0.02 -12.04 17.99
C GLN A 149 -0.03 -10.66 18.66
N PRO A 150 0.26 -10.58 19.97
CA PRO A 150 0.37 -9.29 20.65
C PRO A 150 1.49 -8.46 20.02
N LEU A 151 1.33 -7.13 20.04
CA LEU A 151 2.32 -6.22 19.43
C LEU A 151 3.65 -6.16 20.19
N SER A 152 3.68 -6.67 21.42
CA SER A 152 4.85 -6.77 22.29
C SER A 152 4.80 -8.08 23.06
N ASN A 153 5.95 -8.68 23.34
CA ASN A 153 6.04 -9.88 24.16
C ASN A 153 6.16 -9.55 25.66
N ASN A 154 6.57 -8.34 26.02
CA ASN A 154 6.89 -7.97 27.40
C ASN A 154 6.33 -6.61 27.86
N CYS A 155 5.60 -5.90 27.00
CA CYS A 155 5.02 -4.60 27.33
C CYS A 155 3.69 -4.38 26.61
N THR A 156 2.62 -4.92 27.19
CA THR A 156 1.24 -4.82 26.69
C THR A 156 0.36 -3.91 27.54
N ASP A 157 0.82 -3.55 28.74
CA ASP A 157 0.05 -2.74 29.69
C ASP A 157 0.33 -1.25 29.55
N LYS A 158 -0.74 -0.46 29.54
CA LYS A 158 -0.66 1.01 29.56
C LYS A 158 -0.02 1.55 30.86
N GLY A 159 -0.10 0.80 31.97
CA GLY A 159 0.33 1.23 33.30
C GLY A 159 -0.58 2.29 33.92
N ASP A 160 -0.23 2.73 35.13
CA ASP A 160 -1.05 3.65 35.95
C ASP A 160 -0.68 5.13 35.81
N ALA A 161 0.22 5.47 34.87
CA ALA A 161 0.72 6.84 34.69
C ALA A 161 -0.34 7.80 34.09
N HIS A 162 -0.16 9.10 34.32
CA HIS A 162 -1.01 10.14 33.76
C HIS A 162 -0.91 10.17 32.22
N PHE A 163 -2.05 9.99 31.54
CA PHE A 163 -2.16 10.10 30.08
C PHE A 163 -2.34 11.56 29.68
N THR A 164 -1.58 11.99 28.68
CA THR A 164 -1.81 13.28 28.00
C THR A 164 -2.27 13.00 26.58
N LEU A 165 -3.28 13.74 26.12
CA LEU A 165 -3.72 13.67 24.73
C LEU A 165 -2.60 14.19 23.81
N TRP A 166 -2.50 13.58 22.63
CA TRP A 166 -1.56 14.04 21.61
C TRP A 166 -1.91 15.49 21.20
N PRO A 167 -0.93 16.42 21.17
CA PRO A 167 -1.15 17.83 20.81
C PRO A 167 -1.75 18.05 19.41
#